data_AF-A0A2M6Y2K9-F1
#
_entry.id   AF-A0A2M6Y2K9-F1
#
_cell.length_a   1.000
_cell.length_b   1.000
_cell.length_c   1.000
_cell.angle_alpha   90.00
_cell.angle_beta   90.00
_cell.angle_gamma   90.00
#
_symmetry.space_group_name_H-M   'P 1'
#
loop_
_entity.id
_entity.type
_entity.pdbx_description
1 polymer ?
#
loop_
_entity_poly.entity_id
_entity_poly.type
_entity_poly.pdbx_seq_one_letter_code
_entity_poly.pdbx_strand_id
1 'polypeptide(L)'
;MINSAAKTLEFEQFYIADREGEALEPVLKAVAAAAGRGVKVRFLLDSVMMKESSKALPALEKAGVKSRVINFKKAVGGVQHSKFFVADGKEVFVGSQNFDWRSLVQIHEVGLRIKSARAAADFRRLFEDDWKLAGGAEPKKLFSKKAKGAVTSASPETALLNGSTVTYSLAFSPAGYIPKGFDAEIDQLLAIIRAAEKTVRGQVMTYSLSEYGSKRWAELDSAFRLAAARGVKVELVFADWGMGGKGDRDIKALAKTDNIGVKISVIPQHTAGFIPFARVEHCKYLTVDGEFSFVSTSNWGPGYFLNTRGAAVIITGAAAAGALEDIFSRVWNGPYAQPVDPLKKYEPVKKG
;
A
#
# COMPACT_ATOMS: atom_id res chain seq x y z
N MET A 1 9.88 -2.15 -17.15
CA MET A 1 9.43 -0.78 -16.82
C MET A 1 10.61 0.17 -16.77
N ILE A 2 11.52 0.08 -15.79
CA ILE A 2 12.66 1.01 -15.65
C ILE A 2 13.63 0.95 -16.84
N ASN A 3 14.08 -0.26 -17.21
CA ASN A 3 14.98 -0.45 -18.36
C ASN A 3 14.35 -0.04 -19.70
N SER A 4 13.03 -0.17 -19.82
CA SER A 4 12.29 0.14 -21.04
C SER A 4 11.83 1.60 -21.12
N ALA A 5 11.98 2.39 -20.05
CA ALA A 5 11.56 3.78 -20.03
C ALA A 5 12.43 4.63 -20.97
N ALA A 6 11.77 5.49 -21.73
CA ALA A 6 12.38 6.30 -22.78
C ALA A 6 12.26 7.82 -22.55
N LYS A 7 11.32 8.28 -21.72
CA LYS A 7 11.01 9.70 -21.53
C LYS A 7 11.03 10.11 -20.07
N THR A 8 10.28 9.42 -19.21
CA THR A 8 10.13 9.81 -17.80
C THR A 8 10.03 8.62 -16.88
N LEU A 9 10.58 8.79 -15.68
CA LEU A 9 10.33 7.94 -14.52
C LEU A 9 10.00 8.83 -13.32
N GLU A 10 8.82 8.66 -12.75
CA GLU A 10 8.39 9.35 -11.53
C GLU A 10 8.19 8.34 -10.41
N PHE A 11 9.02 8.39 -9.37
CA PHE A 11 8.97 7.50 -8.21
C PHE A 11 8.43 8.24 -6.99
N GLU A 12 7.32 7.78 -6.44
CA GLU A 12 6.83 8.20 -5.13
C GLU A 12 7.02 7.06 -4.15
N GLN A 13 7.97 7.21 -3.23
CA GLN A 13 8.41 6.15 -2.35
C GLN A 13 8.52 6.68 -0.93
N PHE A 14 8.10 5.90 0.06
CA PHE A 14 8.21 6.33 1.45
C PHE A 14 9.68 6.60 1.84
N TYR A 15 10.58 5.71 1.41
CA TYR A 15 12.03 5.84 1.57
C TYR A 15 12.78 4.94 0.57
N ILE A 16 14.11 5.08 0.53
CA ILE A 16 15.03 4.16 -0.14
C ILE A 16 15.92 3.52 0.92
N ALA A 17 16.02 2.19 0.95
CA ALA A 17 16.97 1.49 1.81
C ALA A 17 17.77 0.48 1.00
N ASP A 18 18.99 0.88 0.63
CA ASP A 18 19.92 0.08 -0.14
C ASP A 18 20.98 -0.58 0.74
N ARG A 19 21.51 -1.69 0.25
CA ARG A 19 22.66 -2.39 0.82
C ARG A 19 23.44 -3.01 -0.33
N GLU A 20 24.75 -2.77 -0.34
CA GLU A 20 25.66 -3.31 -1.35
C GLU A 20 25.53 -4.82 -1.46
N GLY A 21 25.43 -5.33 -2.69
CA GLY A 21 25.26 -6.74 -3.00
C GLY A 21 23.83 -7.27 -2.85
N GLU A 22 22.88 -6.47 -2.35
CA GLU A 22 21.50 -6.91 -2.14
C GLU A 22 20.59 -6.54 -3.33
N ALA A 23 19.35 -7.06 -3.28
CA ALA A 23 18.43 -7.03 -4.41
C ALA A 23 18.02 -5.63 -4.93
N LEU A 24 18.18 -4.57 -4.14
CA LEU A 24 17.82 -3.21 -4.58
C LEU A 24 18.91 -2.56 -5.44
N GLU A 25 20.18 -2.94 -5.25
CA GLU A 25 21.31 -2.38 -5.98
C GLU A 25 21.14 -2.44 -7.52
N PRO A 26 20.79 -3.59 -8.14
CA PRO A 26 20.56 -3.63 -9.59
C PRO A 26 19.38 -2.75 -10.04
N VAL A 27 18.38 -2.54 -9.18
CA VAL A 27 17.24 -1.65 -9.48
C VAL A 27 17.72 -0.19 -9.49
N LEU A 28 18.52 0.22 -8.51
CA LEU A 28 19.12 1.56 -8.45
C LEU A 28 20.08 1.81 -9.62
N LYS A 29 20.88 0.81 -10.01
CA LYS A 29 21.71 0.88 -11.23
C LYS A 29 20.86 1.07 -12.48
N ALA A 30 19.73 0.38 -12.61
CA ALA A 30 18.81 0.56 -13.73
C ALA A 30 18.18 1.97 -13.76
N VAL A 31 17.88 2.55 -12.60
CA VAL A 31 17.40 3.93 -12.47
C VAL A 31 18.48 4.93 -12.91
N ALA A 32 19.71 4.79 -12.42
CA ALA A 32 20.83 5.62 -12.82
C ALA A 32 21.14 5.50 -14.33
N ALA A 33 21.11 4.28 -14.87
CA ALA A 33 21.28 4.04 -16.30
C ALA A 33 20.16 4.69 -17.12
N ALA A 34 18.92 4.72 -16.64
CA ALA A 34 17.83 5.44 -17.30
C ALA A 34 18.11 6.94 -17.38
N ALA A 35 18.56 7.55 -16.28
CA ALA A 35 18.97 8.95 -16.30
C ALA A 35 20.13 9.20 -17.29
N GLY A 36 21.12 8.30 -17.34
CA GLY A 36 22.21 8.32 -18.32
C GLY A 36 21.76 8.20 -19.78
N ARG A 37 20.62 7.53 -20.05
CA ARG A 37 19.98 7.50 -21.38
C ARG A 37 19.20 8.77 -21.72
N GLY A 38 19.15 9.76 -20.82
CA GLY A 38 18.38 11.00 -20.99
C GLY A 38 16.93 10.93 -20.52
N VAL A 39 16.52 9.83 -19.85
CA VAL A 39 15.18 9.74 -19.22
C VAL A 39 15.11 10.75 -18.06
N LYS A 40 14.03 11.52 -17.98
CA LYS A 40 13.80 12.42 -16.84
C LYS A 40 13.35 11.61 -15.64
N VAL A 41 14.25 11.40 -14.68
CA VAL A 41 13.97 10.63 -13.46
C VAL A 41 13.73 11.57 -12.28
N ARG A 42 12.63 11.36 -11.55
CA ARG A 42 12.28 12.08 -10.32
C ARG A 42 11.94 11.14 -9.18
N PHE A 43 12.46 11.44 -7.99
CA PHE A 43 12.14 10.75 -6.73
C PHE A 43 11.51 11.72 -5.74
N LEU A 44 10.35 11.34 -5.20
CA LEU A 44 9.72 12.01 -4.06
C LEU A 44 9.75 11.06 -2.86
N LEU A 45 10.29 11.55 -1.74
CA LEU A 45 10.51 10.79 -0.50
C LEU A 45 9.96 11.53 0.71
N ASP A 46 9.56 10.83 1.77
CA ASP A 46 9.11 11.47 3.02
C ASP A 46 10.29 11.81 3.96
N SER A 47 10.20 12.98 4.58
CA SER A 47 11.15 13.48 5.58
C SER A 47 11.36 12.55 6.78
N VAL A 48 10.34 11.77 7.18
CA VAL A 48 10.36 10.93 8.40
C VAL A 48 11.39 9.80 8.29
N MET A 49 11.67 9.32 7.09
CA MET A 49 12.56 8.16 6.84
C MET A 49 13.86 8.54 6.12
N MET A 50 14.25 9.83 6.17
CA MET A 50 15.43 10.31 5.45
C MET A 50 16.75 9.68 5.89
N LYS A 51 16.82 9.16 7.11
CA LYS A 51 18.00 8.42 7.58
C LYS A 51 18.28 7.20 6.69
N GLU A 52 17.25 6.46 6.29
CA GLU A 52 17.39 5.31 5.39
C GLU A 52 17.84 5.76 3.99
N SER A 53 17.19 6.79 3.45
CA SER A 53 17.44 7.28 2.08
C SER A 53 18.78 7.99 1.90
N SER A 54 19.38 8.49 2.98
CA SER A 54 20.57 9.36 2.96
C SER A 54 21.78 8.75 2.24
N LYS A 55 21.88 7.41 2.22
CA LYS A 55 22.98 6.69 1.58
C LYS A 55 22.85 6.63 0.05
N ALA A 56 21.65 6.34 -0.44
CA ALA A 56 21.42 6.10 -1.87
C ALA A 56 21.22 7.39 -2.68
N LEU A 57 20.65 8.43 -2.04
CA LEU A 57 20.26 9.66 -2.74
C LEU A 57 21.41 10.40 -3.44
N PRO A 58 22.57 10.64 -2.81
CA PRO A 58 23.65 11.38 -3.46
C PRO A 58 24.15 10.71 -4.74
N ALA A 59 24.19 9.38 -4.77
CA ALA A 59 24.60 8.63 -5.95
C ALA A 59 23.59 8.75 -7.10
N LEU A 60 22.28 8.71 -6.78
CA LEU A 60 21.21 8.94 -7.75
C LEU A 60 21.24 10.37 -8.29
N GLU A 61 21.42 11.37 -7.44
CA GLU A 61 21.50 12.77 -7.84
C GLU A 61 22.70 13.03 -8.75
N LYS A 62 23.86 12.45 -8.43
CA LYS A 62 25.05 12.49 -9.30
C LYS A 62 24.79 11.84 -10.66
N ALA A 63 23.93 10.83 -10.72
CA ALA A 63 23.51 10.18 -11.97
C ALA A 63 22.46 10.97 -12.76
N GLY A 64 22.04 12.16 -12.30
CA GLY A 64 21.06 13.02 -12.98
C GLY A 64 19.61 12.81 -12.55
N VAL A 65 19.37 12.05 -11.49
CA VAL A 65 18.03 11.92 -10.87
C VAL A 65 17.72 13.18 -10.07
N LYS A 66 16.49 13.70 -10.19
CA LYS A 66 16.02 14.82 -9.35
C LYS A 66 15.25 14.31 -8.14
N SER A 67 15.65 14.69 -6.94
CA SER A 67 14.91 14.35 -5.71
C SER A 67 14.12 15.53 -5.16
N ARG A 68 13.04 15.24 -4.44
CA ARG A 68 12.45 16.14 -3.43
C ARG A 68 12.11 15.34 -2.17
N VAL A 69 12.17 16.03 -1.04
CA VAL A 69 11.77 15.49 0.27
C VAL A 69 10.53 16.23 0.72
N ILE A 70 9.43 15.50 0.91
CA ILE A 70 8.17 16.06 1.41
C ILE A 70 8.12 15.95 2.93
N ASN A 71 7.71 17.03 3.60
CA ASN A 71 7.31 16.97 5.01
C ASN A 71 5.79 16.87 5.10
N PHE A 72 5.27 15.67 4.82
CA PHE A 72 3.83 15.44 4.76
C PHE A 72 3.17 15.62 6.13
N LYS A 73 3.90 15.34 7.21
CA LYS A 73 3.46 15.60 8.59
C LYS A 73 3.14 17.06 8.82
N LYS A 74 4.01 17.97 8.37
CA LYS A 74 3.77 19.41 8.44
C LYS A 74 2.62 19.85 7.51
N ALA A 75 2.50 19.22 6.35
CA ALA A 75 1.51 19.60 5.35
C ALA A 75 0.08 19.18 5.70
N VAL A 76 -0.11 17.94 6.17
CA VAL A 76 -1.43 17.31 6.34
C VAL A 76 -1.56 16.39 7.56
N GLY A 77 -0.51 16.26 8.38
CA GLY A 77 -0.55 15.60 9.69
C GLY A 77 -0.11 14.13 9.73
N GLY A 78 -0.01 13.44 8.58
CA GLY A 78 0.47 12.05 8.49
C GLY A 78 1.84 11.93 7.82
N VAL A 79 2.04 10.89 7.01
CA VAL A 79 3.27 10.71 6.20
C VAL A 79 2.91 10.48 4.73
N GLN A 80 3.85 10.67 3.82
CA GLN A 80 3.73 10.13 2.48
C GLN A 80 4.03 8.62 2.56
N HIS A 81 3.05 7.74 2.33
CA HIS A 81 3.23 6.29 2.45
C HIS A 81 2.90 5.53 1.16
N SER A 82 2.69 6.22 0.04
CA SER A 82 2.53 5.54 -1.24
C SER A 82 3.85 4.93 -1.70
N LYS A 83 3.76 3.78 -2.38
CA LYS A 83 4.87 3.13 -3.06
C LYS A 83 4.46 2.85 -4.49
N PHE A 84 4.66 3.84 -5.35
CA PHE A 84 4.38 3.70 -6.77
C PHE A 84 5.48 4.32 -7.62
N PHE A 85 5.50 3.94 -8.89
CA PHE A 85 6.20 4.73 -9.89
C PHE A 85 5.49 4.67 -11.24
N VAL A 86 5.64 5.75 -12.02
CA VAL A 86 5.10 5.87 -13.37
C VAL A 86 6.24 5.87 -14.38
N ALA A 87 6.09 5.06 -15.44
CA ALA A 87 7.01 5.03 -16.57
C ALA A 87 6.33 5.61 -17.82
N ASP A 88 6.95 6.62 -18.41
CA ASP A 88 6.59 7.28 -19.68
C ASP A 88 5.14 7.78 -19.79
N GLY A 89 4.42 7.90 -18.67
CA GLY A 89 2.99 8.21 -18.66
C GLY A 89 2.13 7.09 -19.29
N LYS A 90 2.62 5.85 -19.30
CA LYS A 90 1.96 4.69 -19.93
C LYS A 90 1.78 3.51 -19.00
N GLU A 91 2.62 3.39 -17.99
CA GLU A 91 2.58 2.28 -17.05
C GLU A 91 2.80 2.74 -15.62
N VAL A 92 2.12 2.08 -14.69
CA VAL A 92 2.24 2.32 -13.25
C VAL A 92 2.61 1.01 -12.58
N PHE A 93 3.52 1.06 -11.61
CA PHE A 93 3.62 0.04 -10.57
C PHE A 93 3.12 0.64 -9.26
N VAL A 94 2.31 -0.09 -8.50
CA VAL A 94 1.84 0.30 -7.17
C VAL A 94 1.67 -0.93 -6.30
N GLY A 95 2.04 -0.87 -5.03
CA GLY A 95 1.90 -2.02 -4.14
C GLY A 95 2.31 -1.72 -2.70
N SER A 96 2.41 -2.78 -1.90
CA SER A 96 2.85 -2.67 -0.51
C SER A 96 4.36 -2.46 -0.37
N GLN A 97 5.11 -2.80 -1.41
CA GLN A 97 6.56 -2.88 -1.44
C GLN A 97 7.25 -1.52 -1.32
N ASN A 98 8.09 -1.32 -0.31
CA ASN A 98 9.00 -0.17 -0.24
C ASN A 98 10.17 -0.30 -1.22
N PHE A 99 10.84 0.81 -1.53
CA PHE A 99 12.11 0.81 -2.27
C PHE A 99 13.26 0.35 -1.35
N ASP A 100 13.19 -0.90 -0.91
CA ASP A 100 14.00 -1.50 0.14
C ASP A 100 14.46 -2.88 -0.31
N TRP A 101 15.74 -3.20 -0.13
CA TRP A 101 16.26 -4.53 -0.46
C TRP A 101 15.53 -5.64 0.32
N ARG A 102 15.12 -5.39 1.56
CA ARG A 102 14.33 -6.33 2.39
C ARG A 102 12.95 -6.55 1.81
N SER A 103 12.30 -5.52 1.26
CA SER A 103 11.01 -5.68 0.60
C SER A 103 11.09 -6.58 -0.64
N LEU A 104 12.26 -6.69 -1.28
CA LEU A 104 12.45 -7.54 -2.45
C LEU A 104 12.68 -9.02 -2.10
N VAL A 105 13.27 -9.33 -0.93
CA VAL A 105 13.75 -10.70 -0.64
C VAL A 105 13.44 -11.23 0.77
N GLN A 106 12.95 -10.39 1.68
CA GLN A 106 12.75 -10.75 3.10
C GLN A 106 11.35 -10.45 3.66
N ILE A 107 10.50 -9.77 2.91
CA ILE A 107 9.17 -9.32 3.35
C ILE A 107 8.14 -9.84 2.35
N HIS A 108 6.98 -10.28 2.85
CA HIS A 108 5.89 -10.71 1.98
C HIS A 108 5.12 -9.50 1.48
N GLU A 109 5.15 -9.28 0.16
CA GLU A 109 4.64 -8.07 -0.49
C GLU A 109 3.71 -8.44 -1.65
N VAL A 110 2.82 -7.52 -2.02
CA VAL A 110 1.99 -7.62 -3.22
C VAL A 110 2.03 -6.30 -3.99
N GLY A 111 1.98 -6.38 -5.31
CA GLY A 111 1.95 -5.19 -6.16
C GLY A 111 1.30 -5.47 -7.51
N LEU A 112 0.91 -4.39 -8.18
CA LEU A 112 0.27 -4.39 -9.47
C LEU A 112 1.10 -3.59 -10.45
N ARG A 113 1.22 -4.12 -11.67
CA ARG A 113 1.68 -3.37 -12.84
C ARG A 113 0.49 -3.09 -13.74
N ILE A 114 0.16 -1.83 -13.91
CA ILE A 114 -0.96 -1.37 -14.75
C ILE A 114 -0.39 -0.77 -16.02
N LYS A 115 -0.77 -1.31 -17.18
CA LYS A 115 -0.44 -0.73 -18.48
C LYS A 115 -1.61 0.12 -18.98
N SER A 116 -1.69 1.36 -18.51
CA SER A 116 -2.71 2.33 -18.93
C SER A 116 -2.16 3.74 -18.87
N ALA A 117 -2.38 4.51 -19.94
CA ALA A 117 -2.09 5.94 -19.97
C ALA A 117 -3.03 6.75 -19.08
N ARG A 118 -4.29 6.32 -18.91
CA ARG A 118 -5.26 6.99 -18.03
C ARG A 118 -4.87 6.80 -16.56
N ALA A 119 -4.59 5.57 -16.14
CA ALA A 119 -4.09 5.32 -14.80
C ALA A 119 -2.77 6.06 -14.54
N ALA A 120 -1.84 6.01 -15.50
CA ALA A 120 -0.59 6.75 -15.40
C ALA A 120 -0.79 8.27 -15.28
N ALA A 121 -1.79 8.85 -15.96
CA ALA A 121 -2.13 10.26 -15.83
C ALA A 121 -2.63 10.61 -14.41
N ASP A 122 -3.46 9.76 -13.80
CA ASP A 122 -3.97 9.99 -12.44
C ASP A 122 -2.88 9.88 -11.37
N PHE A 123 -2.03 8.86 -11.45
CA PHE A 123 -0.86 8.72 -10.56
C PHE A 123 0.15 9.86 -10.76
N ARG A 124 0.41 10.27 -12.01
CA ARG A 124 1.26 11.45 -12.27
C ARG A 124 0.67 12.72 -11.69
N ARG A 125 -0.66 12.88 -11.74
CA ARG A 125 -1.31 14.06 -11.19
C ARG A 125 -1.11 14.14 -9.68
N LEU A 126 -1.31 13.02 -8.98
CA LEU A 126 -1.01 12.90 -7.56
C LEU A 126 0.45 13.25 -7.28
N PHE A 127 1.38 12.63 -8.02
CA PHE A 127 2.81 12.88 -7.92
C PHE A 127 3.16 14.36 -8.12
N GLU A 128 2.61 15.03 -9.13
CA GLU A 128 2.91 16.45 -9.40
C GLU A 128 2.38 17.38 -8.30
N ASP A 129 1.24 17.05 -7.70
CA ASP A 129 0.68 17.84 -6.60
C ASP A 129 1.54 17.68 -5.34
N ASP A 130 1.94 16.45 -4.99
CA ASP A 130 2.83 16.21 -3.87
C ASP A 130 4.27 16.72 -4.14
N TRP A 131 4.73 16.66 -5.40
CA TRP A 131 6.00 17.26 -5.82
C TRP A 131 6.01 18.77 -5.60
N LYS A 132 4.93 19.48 -5.96
CA LYS A 132 4.79 20.93 -5.70
C LYS A 132 4.70 21.21 -4.20
N LEU A 133 3.98 20.38 -3.45
CA LEU A 133 3.88 20.50 -2.00
C LEU A 133 5.27 20.39 -1.34
N ALA A 134 6.10 19.44 -1.78
CA ALA A 134 7.49 19.33 -1.36
C ALA A 134 8.35 20.55 -1.77
N GLY A 135 7.93 21.28 -2.81
CA GLY A 135 8.52 22.55 -3.21
C GLY A 135 7.97 23.79 -2.48
N GLY A 136 7.15 23.62 -1.45
CA GLY A 136 6.60 24.71 -0.64
C GLY A 136 5.25 25.26 -1.09
N ALA A 137 4.56 24.59 -2.03
CA ALA A 137 3.21 25.02 -2.42
C ALA A 137 2.17 24.73 -1.32
N GLU A 138 1.21 25.64 -1.16
CA GLU A 138 0.14 25.55 -0.15
C GLU A 138 -0.85 24.40 -0.44
N PRO A 139 -1.07 23.45 0.49
CA PRO A 139 -1.91 22.26 0.27
C PRO A 139 -3.31 22.55 -0.27
N LYS A 140 -4.01 23.54 0.32
CA LYS A 140 -5.41 23.86 -0.04
C LYS A 140 -5.57 24.28 -1.50
N LYS A 141 -4.53 24.85 -2.12
CA LYS A 141 -4.58 25.31 -3.52
C LYS A 141 -4.36 24.17 -4.51
N LEU A 142 -3.59 23.15 -4.14
CA LEU A 142 -3.15 22.07 -5.03
C LEU A 142 -4.31 21.14 -5.43
N PHE A 143 -5.09 20.67 -4.45
CA PHE A 143 -6.11 19.64 -4.66
C PHE A 143 -7.48 20.18 -5.16
N SER A 144 -7.59 21.49 -5.37
CA SER A 144 -8.83 22.18 -5.72
C SER A 144 -9.33 21.91 -7.16
N LYS A 145 -8.43 21.59 -8.08
CA LYS A 145 -8.77 21.39 -9.50
C LYS A 145 -9.48 20.05 -9.71
N LYS A 146 -10.56 20.04 -10.50
CA LYS A 146 -11.26 18.80 -10.86
C LYS A 146 -10.47 18.00 -11.90
N ALA A 147 -10.32 16.69 -11.67
CA ALA A 147 -9.79 15.77 -12.66
C ALA A 147 -10.78 15.60 -13.81
N LYS A 148 -10.31 15.66 -15.05
CA LYS A 148 -11.10 15.21 -16.21
C LYS A 148 -10.60 13.83 -16.62
N GLY A 149 -11.54 12.90 -16.85
CA GLY A 149 -11.21 11.56 -17.37
C GLY A 149 -10.54 10.60 -16.37
N ALA A 150 -10.60 10.91 -15.07
CA ALA A 150 -10.06 10.08 -14.01
C ALA A 150 -10.64 8.66 -14.04
N VAL A 151 -9.84 7.68 -13.67
CA VAL A 151 -10.22 6.28 -13.53
C VAL A 151 -10.78 6.09 -12.12
N THR A 152 -12.11 6.14 -11.99
CA THR A 152 -12.83 6.08 -10.71
C THR A 152 -13.88 4.98 -10.71
N SER A 153 -14.50 4.70 -9.58
CA SER A 153 -15.65 3.78 -9.46
C SER A 153 -16.81 4.18 -10.38
N ALA A 154 -17.00 5.48 -10.63
CA ALA A 154 -18.01 5.98 -11.57
C ALA A 154 -17.56 5.94 -13.04
N SER A 155 -16.25 5.78 -13.31
CA SER A 155 -15.69 5.69 -14.66
C SER A 155 -14.50 4.72 -14.68
N PRO A 156 -14.75 3.42 -14.45
CA PRO A 156 -13.68 2.43 -14.38
C PRO A 156 -13.06 2.22 -15.77
N GLU A 157 -11.87 1.63 -15.79
CA GLU A 157 -11.21 1.21 -17.02
C GLU A 157 -11.17 -0.31 -17.12
N THR A 158 -11.12 -0.84 -18.33
CA THR A 158 -11.00 -2.28 -18.59
C THR A 158 -9.53 -2.65 -18.77
N ALA A 159 -9.14 -3.82 -18.25
CA ALA A 159 -7.82 -4.39 -18.44
C ALA A 159 -7.92 -5.90 -18.66
N LEU A 160 -6.83 -6.50 -19.12
CA LEU A 160 -6.66 -7.95 -19.15
C LEU A 160 -5.76 -8.38 -17.98
N LEU A 161 -6.22 -9.37 -17.21
CA LEU A 161 -5.45 -10.01 -16.15
C LEU A 161 -5.58 -11.53 -16.31
N ASN A 162 -4.46 -12.23 -16.46
CA ASN A 162 -4.42 -13.68 -16.68
C ASN A 162 -5.33 -14.15 -17.83
N GLY A 163 -5.42 -13.36 -18.91
CA GLY A 163 -6.25 -13.66 -20.08
C GLY A 163 -7.73 -13.28 -19.94
N SER A 164 -8.17 -12.86 -18.75
CA SER A 164 -9.55 -12.45 -18.49
C SER A 164 -9.71 -10.95 -18.47
N THR A 165 -10.83 -10.47 -18.99
CA THR A 165 -11.25 -9.08 -18.88
C THR A 165 -11.65 -8.77 -17.44
N VAL A 166 -11.08 -7.70 -16.88
CA VAL A 166 -11.44 -7.14 -15.57
C VAL A 166 -11.74 -5.65 -15.74
N THR A 167 -12.52 -5.07 -14.83
CA THR A 167 -12.60 -3.61 -14.70
C THR A 167 -11.84 -3.16 -13.46
N TYR A 168 -11.30 -1.95 -13.46
CA TYR A 168 -10.61 -1.39 -12.31
C TYR A 168 -10.84 0.11 -12.16
N SER A 169 -10.78 0.57 -10.91
CA SER A 169 -10.79 1.98 -10.53
C SER A 169 -9.62 2.29 -9.60
N LEU A 170 -9.31 3.58 -9.46
CA LEU A 170 -8.25 4.07 -8.59
C LEU A 170 -8.85 4.88 -7.44
N ALA A 171 -8.26 4.73 -6.26
CA ALA A 171 -8.61 5.52 -5.09
C ALA A 171 -7.34 5.94 -4.34
N PHE A 172 -7.42 7.06 -3.62
CA PHE A 172 -6.26 7.65 -2.96
C PHE A 172 -6.61 8.14 -1.56
N SER A 173 -5.58 8.25 -0.72
CA SER A 173 -5.67 8.82 0.63
C SER A 173 -4.67 9.96 0.80
N PRO A 174 -4.89 10.88 1.75
CA PRO A 174 -6.07 10.93 2.62
C PRO A 174 -7.26 11.61 1.93
N ALA A 175 -8.49 11.20 2.26
CA ALA A 175 -9.72 11.66 1.58
C ALA A 175 -9.84 13.19 1.45
N GLY A 176 -9.32 13.95 2.42
CA GLY A 176 -9.33 15.42 2.39
C GLY A 176 -8.25 16.09 1.53
N TYR A 177 -7.27 15.35 1.03
CA TYR A 177 -6.11 15.86 0.28
C TYR A 177 -5.84 15.04 -0.98
N ILE A 178 -6.90 14.66 -1.70
CA ILE A 178 -6.81 14.06 -3.03
C ILE A 178 -7.35 15.03 -4.08
N PRO A 179 -6.87 14.96 -5.34
CA PRO A 179 -7.41 15.79 -6.40
C PRO A 179 -8.92 15.65 -6.54
N LYS A 180 -9.64 16.78 -6.63
CA LYS A 180 -11.11 16.76 -6.75
C LYS A 180 -11.58 15.85 -7.90
N GLY A 181 -12.51 14.95 -7.60
CA GLY A 181 -13.06 13.98 -8.55
C GLY A 181 -12.34 12.63 -8.57
N PHE A 182 -11.30 12.43 -7.74
CA PHE A 182 -10.78 11.11 -7.43
C PHE A 182 -11.58 10.48 -6.28
N ASP A 183 -11.57 9.15 -6.21
CA ASP A 183 -12.18 8.41 -5.11
C ASP A 183 -11.23 8.32 -3.90
N ALA A 184 -11.81 8.27 -2.70
CA ALA A 184 -11.07 8.03 -1.47
C ALA A 184 -10.94 6.54 -1.19
N GLU A 185 -9.75 6.08 -0.76
CA GLU A 185 -9.52 4.64 -0.49
C GLU A 185 -10.52 4.07 0.52
N ILE A 186 -10.77 4.81 1.60
CA ILE A 186 -11.65 4.34 2.66
C ILE A 186 -13.09 4.19 2.20
N ASP A 187 -13.59 5.12 1.38
CA ASP A 187 -14.96 5.05 0.88
C ASP A 187 -15.14 3.81 0.00
N GLN A 188 -14.17 3.52 -0.86
CA GLN A 188 -14.20 2.34 -1.73
C GLN A 188 -14.06 1.03 -0.93
N LEU A 189 -13.14 0.96 0.04
CA LEU A 189 -12.97 -0.21 0.90
C LEU A 189 -14.25 -0.51 1.71
N LEU A 190 -14.87 0.52 2.29
CA LEU A 190 -16.12 0.36 3.03
C LEU A 190 -17.27 -0.04 2.10
N ALA A 191 -17.35 0.51 0.89
CA ALA A 191 -18.38 0.17 -0.08
C ALA A 191 -18.34 -1.33 -0.45
N ILE A 192 -17.17 -1.87 -0.77
CA ILE A 192 -17.05 -3.29 -1.15
C ILE A 192 -17.34 -4.23 0.03
N ILE A 193 -16.93 -3.90 1.26
CA ILE A 193 -17.23 -4.73 2.45
C ILE A 193 -18.73 -4.68 2.78
N ARG A 194 -19.37 -3.53 2.61
CA ARG A 194 -20.82 -3.38 2.83
C ARG A 194 -21.64 -4.15 1.79
N ALA A 195 -21.14 -4.25 0.56
CA ALA A 195 -21.77 -5.00 -0.52
C ALA A 195 -21.54 -6.53 -0.42
N ALA A 196 -20.62 -6.99 0.44
CA ALA A 196 -20.30 -8.41 0.57
C ALA A 196 -21.51 -9.26 0.96
N GLU A 197 -21.66 -10.38 0.26
CA GLU A 197 -22.73 -11.37 0.45
C GLU A 197 -22.23 -12.71 1.00
N LYS A 198 -21.00 -13.13 0.66
CA LYS A 198 -20.49 -14.49 0.95
C LYS A 198 -19.21 -14.47 1.76
N THR A 199 -18.18 -13.77 1.27
CA THR A 199 -16.84 -13.83 1.85
C THR A 199 -16.14 -12.48 1.79
N VAL A 200 -15.42 -12.16 2.87
CA VAL A 200 -14.43 -11.08 2.90
C VAL A 200 -13.11 -11.70 3.37
N ARG A 201 -12.07 -11.63 2.55
CA ARG A 201 -10.74 -12.16 2.89
C ARG A 201 -9.71 -11.08 2.77
N GLY A 202 -8.83 -10.90 3.75
CA GLY A 202 -7.84 -9.84 3.63
C GLY A 202 -6.61 -10.00 4.49
N GLN A 203 -5.55 -9.35 4.03
CA GLN A 203 -4.22 -9.46 4.60
C GLN A 203 -3.62 -8.07 4.70
N VAL A 204 -3.24 -7.68 5.91
CA VAL A 204 -2.64 -6.37 6.19
C VAL A 204 -1.59 -6.50 7.29
N MET A 205 -0.52 -5.72 7.20
CA MET A 205 0.50 -5.72 8.25
C MET A 205 -0.05 -5.23 9.59
N THR A 206 -0.72 -4.07 9.60
CA THR A 206 -1.19 -3.41 10.82
C THR A 206 -2.69 -3.17 10.77
N TYR A 207 -3.36 -3.55 11.85
CA TYR A 207 -4.75 -3.23 12.14
C TYR A 207 -4.86 -2.57 13.52
N SER A 208 -5.47 -1.39 13.60
CA SER A 208 -5.69 -0.68 14.86
C SER A 208 -6.81 0.35 14.73
N LEU A 209 -7.66 0.47 15.76
CA LEU A 209 -8.73 1.48 15.78
C LEU A 209 -8.21 2.81 16.32
N SER A 210 -6.95 2.87 16.77
CA SER A 210 -6.33 4.10 17.28
C SER A 210 -4.83 4.14 16.99
N GLU A 211 -4.32 5.33 16.71
CA GLU A 211 -2.90 5.63 16.58
C GLU A 211 -2.51 6.71 17.60
N TYR A 212 -1.21 6.99 17.78
CA TYR A 212 -0.78 7.96 18.79
C TYR A 212 -1.37 9.34 18.48
N GLY A 213 -2.18 9.87 19.41
CA GLY A 213 -2.85 11.16 19.26
C GLY A 213 -4.08 11.15 18.36
N SER A 214 -4.53 10.00 17.84
CA SER A 214 -5.77 9.91 17.05
C SER A 214 -6.97 9.58 17.94
N LYS A 215 -8.16 10.07 17.55
CA LYS A 215 -9.42 9.53 18.09
C LYS A 215 -9.57 8.07 17.66
N ARG A 216 -10.31 7.29 18.46
CA ARG A 216 -10.71 5.93 18.07
C ARG A 216 -11.60 6.03 16.83
N TRP A 217 -11.28 5.25 15.80
CA TRP A 217 -11.97 5.20 14.52
C TRP A 217 -12.38 3.76 14.24
N ALA A 218 -13.69 3.52 14.22
CA ALA A 218 -14.27 2.19 14.18
C ALA A 218 -14.96 1.87 12.85
N GLU A 219 -14.89 2.73 11.84
CA GLU A 219 -15.68 2.54 10.61
C GLU A 219 -15.35 1.22 9.90
N LEU A 220 -14.05 0.90 9.78
CA LEU A 220 -13.60 -0.35 9.16
C LEU A 220 -13.89 -1.58 10.05
N ASP A 221 -13.69 -1.48 11.36
CA ASP A 221 -14.07 -2.53 12.34
C ASP A 221 -15.57 -2.84 12.27
N SER A 222 -16.40 -1.80 12.31
CA SER A 222 -17.85 -1.89 12.17
C SER A 222 -18.25 -2.51 10.84
N ALA A 223 -17.57 -2.18 9.73
CA ALA A 223 -17.88 -2.78 8.43
C ALA A 223 -17.67 -4.30 8.43
N PHE A 224 -16.56 -4.79 9.01
CA PHE A 224 -16.31 -6.23 9.15
C PHE A 224 -17.36 -6.91 10.04
N ARG A 225 -17.66 -6.33 11.20
CA ARG A 225 -18.67 -6.87 12.14
C ARG A 225 -20.06 -6.90 11.53
N LEU A 226 -20.45 -5.85 10.81
CA LEU A 226 -21.74 -5.79 10.13
C LEU A 226 -21.82 -6.78 8.97
N ALA A 227 -20.73 -7.02 8.24
CA ALA A 227 -20.69 -8.09 7.24
C ALA A 227 -20.89 -9.46 7.90
N ALA A 228 -20.14 -9.74 8.96
CA ALA A 228 -20.24 -10.99 9.70
C ALA A 228 -21.65 -11.23 10.28
N ALA A 229 -22.29 -10.19 10.81
CA ALA A 229 -23.66 -10.22 11.32
C ALA A 229 -24.71 -10.51 10.21
N ARG A 230 -24.41 -10.21 8.95
CA ARG A 230 -25.26 -10.61 7.80
C ARG A 230 -25.02 -12.05 7.34
N GLY A 231 -24.11 -12.79 7.97
CA GLY A 231 -23.74 -14.16 7.58
C GLY A 231 -22.56 -14.25 6.62
N VAL A 232 -21.91 -13.12 6.28
CA VAL A 232 -20.69 -13.11 5.45
C VAL A 232 -19.54 -13.73 6.24
N LYS A 233 -18.81 -14.66 5.65
CA LYS A 233 -17.61 -15.23 6.26
C LYS A 233 -16.43 -14.26 6.12
N VAL A 234 -15.93 -13.73 7.23
CA VAL A 234 -14.80 -12.80 7.24
C VAL A 234 -13.53 -13.52 7.71
N GLU A 235 -12.47 -13.51 6.92
CA GLU A 235 -11.18 -14.15 7.24
C GLU A 235 -10.03 -13.14 7.08
N LEU A 236 -9.35 -12.79 8.17
CA LEU A 236 -8.33 -11.74 8.18
C LEU A 236 -6.98 -12.26 8.69
N VAL A 237 -5.91 -11.89 8.00
CA VAL A 237 -4.53 -12.16 8.41
C VAL A 237 -3.83 -10.85 8.76
N PHE A 238 -3.26 -10.79 9.96
CA PHE A 238 -2.42 -9.67 10.41
C PHE A 238 -0.98 -10.12 10.67
N ALA A 239 -0.02 -9.20 10.57
CA ALA A 239 1.34 -9.50 10.98
C ALA A 239 1.45 -9.60 12.51
N ASP A 240 2.32 -10.49 12.99
CA ASP A 240 2.73 -10.59 14.39
C ASP A 240 3.29 -9.29 14.97
N TRP A 241 3.82 -8.40 14.12
CA TRP A 241 4.22 -7.04 14.49
C TRP A 241 3.10 -6.17 15.08
N GLY A 242 1.83 -6.54 14.87
CA GLY A 242 0.65 -5.91 15.45
C GLY A 242 0.32 -6.38 16.87
N MET A 243 0.88 -7.50 17.31
CA MET A 243 0.60 -8.15 18.60
C MET A 243 1.54 -7.66 19.71
N GLY A 244 1.10 -7.76 20.98
CA GLY A 244 1.83 -7.26 22.16
C GLY A 244 1.91 -5.73 22.27
N GLY A 245 1.35 -4.99 21.29
CA GLY A 245 1.36 -3.54 21.23
C GLY A 245 -0.01 -2.93 20.99
N LYS A 246 -0.06 -1.83 20.23
CA LYS A 246 -1.28 -1.02 20.04
C LYS A 246 -2.45 -1.78 19.40
N GLY A 247 -2.16 -2.64 18.42
CA GLY A 247 -3.18 -3.41 17.71
C GLY A 247 -3.73 -4.59 18.52
N ASP A 248 -3.00 -5.07 19.53
CA ASP A 248 -3.28 -6.32 20.24
C ASP A 248 -4.71 -6.39 20.78
N ARG A 249 -5.14 -5.36 21.51
CA ARG A 249 -6.50 -5.27 22.08
C ARG A 249 -7.56 -5.32 21.00
N ASP A 250 -7.37 -4.55 19.93
CA ASP A 250 -8.37 -4.40 18.88
C ASP A 250 -8.46 -5.66 18.00
N ILE A 251 -7.32 -6.28 17.67
CA ILE A 251 -7.25 -7.56 16.95
C ILE A 251 -7.95 -8.66 17.74
N LYS A 252 -7.65 -8.79 19.05
CA LYS A 252 -8.32 -9.76 19.93
C LYS A 252 -9.82 -9.49 20.06
N ALA A 253 -10.23 -8.22 20.10
CA ALA A 253 -11.65 -7.87 20.15
C ALA A 253 -12.37 -8.23 18.85
N LEU A 254 -11.71 -8.12 17.70
CA LEU A 254 -12.26 -8.53 16.42
C LEU A 254 -12.38 -10.06 16.32
N ALA A 255 -11.36 -10.80 16.76
CA ALA A 255 -11.32 -12.26 16.74
C ALA A 255 -12.38 -12.97 17.59
N LYS A 256 -13.04 -12.25 18.51
CA LYS A 256 -14.15 -12.77 19.33
C LYS A 256 -15.52 -12.65 18.65
N THR A 257 -15.59 -12.12 17.43
CA THR A 257 -16.85 -11.92 16.72
C THR A 257 -17.20 -13.16 15.94
N ASP A 258 -18.43 -13.65 16.09
CA ASP A 258 -18.94 -14.75 15.28
C ASP A 258 -18.79 -14.45 13.78
N ASN A 259 -18.51 -15.48 12.98
CA ASN A 259 -18.22 -15.40 11.55
C ASN A 259 -16.97 -14.58 11.16
N ILE A 260 -16.15 -14.13 12.13
CA ILE A 260 -14.84 -13.51 11.86
C ILE A 260 -13.71 -14.43 12.33
N GLY A 261 -13.00 -15.02 11.38
CA GLY A 261 -11.72 -15.68 11.64
C GLY A 261 -10.56 -14.70 11.54
N VAL A 262 -9.71 -14.65 12.57
CA VAL A 262 -8.48 -13.84 12.54
C VAL A 262 -7.27 -14.73 12.81
N LYS A 263 -6.26 -14.63 11.94
CA LYS A 263 -4.96 -15.28 12.11
C LYS A 263 -3.82 -14.27 12.15
N ILE A 264 -2.78 -14.62 12.90
CA ILE A 264 -1.52 -13.89 12.96
C ILE A 264 -0.48 -14.63 12.14
N SER A 265 0.05 -13.97 11.12
CA SER A 265 1.17 -14.43 10.31
C SER A 265 2.49 -14.11 11.00
N VAL A 266 3.33 -15.13 11.16
CA VAL A 266 4.69 -15.06 11.73
C VAL A 266 5.64 -15.61 10.68
N ILE A 267 6.41 -14.73 10.03
CA ILE A 267 7.45 -15.17 9.11
C ILE A 267 8.69 -15.54 9.94
N PRO A 268 9.18 -16.80 9.91
CA PRO A 268 10.34 -17.20 10.70
C PRO A 268 11.57 -16.34 10.41
N GLN A 269 12.46 -16.19 11.38
CA GLN A 269 13.74 -15.53 11.17
C GLN A 269 14.53 -16.19 10.04
N HIS A 270 15.35 -15.41 9.34
CA HIS A 270 16.22 -15.95 8.30
C HIS A 270 17.24 -16.91 8.93
N THR A 271 17.62 -17.96 8.22
CA THR A 271 18.57 -18.98 8.73
C THR A 271 19.95 -18.39 9.03
N ALA A 272 20.31 -17.29 8.35
CA ALA A 272 21.53 -16.52 8.61
C ALA A 272 21.46 -15.56 9.82
N GLY A 273 20.33 -15.51 10.54
CA GLY A 273 20.14 -14.71 11.74
C GLY A 273 19.14 -13.56 11.60
N PHE A 274 19.13 -12.69 12.61
CA PHE A 274 18.19 -11.58 12.71
C PHE A 274 18.46 -10.50 11.65
N ILE A 275 17.43 -10.14 10.89
CA ILE A 275 17.46 -9.06 9.92
C ILE A 275 16.54 -7.93 10.40
N PRO A 276 17.06 -6.75 10.77
CA PRO A 276 16.26 -5.62 11.21
C PRO A 276 15.24 -5.17 10.15
N PHE A 277 14.02 -4.95 10.63
CA PHE A 277 12.84 -4.49 9.91
C PHE A 277 12.45 -5.38 8.73
N ALA A 278 12.64 -6.69 8.88
CA ALA A 278 12.33 -7.69 7.87
C ALA A 278 11.49 -8.84 8.48
N ARG A 279 11.23 -9.89 7.68
CA ARG A 279 10.53 -11.10 8.11
C ARG A 279 9.13 -10.78 8.67
N VAL A 280 8.35 -10.07 7.86
CA VAL A 280 7.02 -9.60 8.25
C VAL A 280 6.03 -9.76 7.10
N GLU A 281 4.79 -10.06 7.45
CA GLU A 281 3.66 -9.96 6.54
C GLU A 281 3.38 -8.50 6.21
N HIS A 282 3.53 -8.11 4.95
CA HIS A 282 3.40 -6.71 4.53
C HIS A 282 2.46 -6.51 3.35
N CYS A 283 1.78 -7.54 2.86
CA CYS A 283 0.70 -7.36 1.89
C CYS A 283 -0.40 -6.46 2.46
N LYS A 284 -1.07 -5.70 1.61
CA LYS A 284 -2.23 -4.86 1.96
C LYS A 284 -3.27 -5.03 0.87
N TYR A 285 -4.08 -6.08 1.02
CA TYR A 285 -5.17 -6.34 0.10
C TYR A 285 -6.37 -6.98 0.80
N LEU A 286 -7.50 -6.94 0.10
CA LEU A 286 -8.74 -7.59 0.48
C LEU A 286 -9.47 -8.08 -0.76
N THR A 287 -10.11 -9.24 -0.70
CA THR A 287 -11.06 -9.73 -1.70
C THR A 287 -12.46 -9.86 -1.10
N VAL A 288 -13.47 -9.66 -1.95
CA VAL A 288 -14.88 -9.85 -1.60
C VAL A 288 -15.54 -10.76 -2.64
N ASP A 289 -16.24 -11.78 -2.13
CA ASP A 289 -17.08 -12.71 -2.90
C ASP A 289 -16.42 -13.40 -4.10
N GLY A 290 -15.08 -13.51 -4.10
CA GLY A 290 -14.32 -14.04 -5.23
C GLY A 290 -14.39 -13.18 -6.49
N GLU A 291 -14.82 -11.92 -6.38
CA GLU A 291 -15.07 -11.04 -7.53
C GLU A 291 -14.37 -9.69 -7.39
N PHE A 292 -14.43 -9.07 -6.21
CA PHE A 292 -13.80 -7.76 -5.97
C PHE A 292 -12.44 -7.93 -5.31
N SER A 293 -11.50 -7.07 -5.67
CA SER A 293 -10.17 -6.99 -5.09
C SER A 293 -9.83 -5.53 -4.76
N PHE A 294 -9.25 -5.29 -3.60
CA PHE A 294 -8.67 -4.02 -3.19
C PHE A 294 -7.19 -4.25 -2.89
N VAL A 295 -6.28 -3.62 -3.64
CA VAL A 295 -4.83 -3.68 -3.40
C VAL A 295 -4.33 -2.28 -3.12
N SER A 296 -3.60 -2.07 -2.02
CA SER A 296 -3.26 -0.73 -1.53
C SER A 296 -1.85 -0.63 -0.95
N THR A 297 -1.39 0.60 -0.73
CA THR A 297 -0.20 0.97 0.04
C THR A 297 -0.47 1.16 1.54
N SER A 298 -1.75 1.17 1.94
CA SER A 298 -2.24 1.63 3.23
C SER A 298 -2.48 0.48 4.20
N ASN A 299 -2.01 0.62 5.45
CA ASN A 299 -2.42 -0.28 6.54
C ASN A 299 -3.83 0.07 7.03
N TRP A 300 -4.41 -0.77 7.89
CA TRP A 300 -5.78 -0.60 8.37
C TRP A 300 -5.82 0.09 9.72
N GLY A 301 -5.58 1.40 9.69
CA GLY A 301 -5.70 2.30 10.82
C GLY A 301 -6.13 3.69 10.39
N PRO A 302 -6.63 4.53 11.31
CA PRO A 302 -7.17 5.84 10.94
C PRO A 302 -6.16 6.73 10.23
N GLY A 303 -4.87 6.71 10.63
CA GLY A 303 -3.88 7.59 10.01
C GLY A 303 -3.69 7.31 8.53
N TYR A 304 -3.67 6.03 8.16
CA TYR A 304 -3.46 5.60 6.79
C TYR A 304 -4.51 6.13 5.82
N PHE A 305 -5.77 6.24 6.26
CA PHE A 305 -6.85 6.74 5.42
C PHE A 305 -7.13 8.24 5.57
N LEU A 306 -6.87 8.82 6.75
CA LEU A 306 -7.33 10.16 7.10
C LEU A 306 -6.23 11.23 7.06
N ASN A 307 -4.96 10.86 7.16
CA ASN A 307 -3.86 11.85 7.17
C ASN A 307 -2.60 11.45 6.37
N THR A 308 -2.53 10.21 5.88
CA THR A 308 -1.35 9.66 5.19
C THR A 308 -1.63 9.51 3.71
N ARG A 309 -0.61 9.79 2.88
CA ARG A 309 -0.70 9.57 1.43
C ARG A 309 -0.72 8.09 1.15
N GLY A 310 -1.73 7.64 0.43
CA GLY A 310 -1.86 6.27 -0.04
C GLY A 310 -2.47 6.20 -1.44
N ALA A 311 -2.36 5.03 -2.05
CA ALA A 311 -3.02 4.69 -3.29
C ALA A 311 -3.55 3.26 -3.24
N ALA A 312 -4.73 3.06 -3.82
CA ALA A 312 -5.36 1.76 -3.99
C ALA A 312 -5.84 1.56 -5.44
N VAL A 313 -5.91 0.29 -5.81
CA VAL A 313 -6.51 -0.20 -7.04
C VAL A 313 -7.65 -1.12 -6.65
N ILE A 314 -8.85 -0.80 -7.10
CA ILE A 314 -10.03 -1.63 -6.91
C ILE A 314 -10.28 -2.34 -8.24
N ILE A 315 -10.39 -3.67 -8.22
CA ILE A 315 -10.55 -4.49 -9.41
C ILE A 315 -11.81 -5.33 -9.25
N THR A 316 -12.66 -5.34 -10.27
CA THR A 316 -13.83 -6.21 -10.38
C THR A 316 -13.56 -7.25 -11.46
N GLY A 317 -13.59 -8.51 -11.06
CA GLY A 317 -13.42 -9.67 -11.92
C GLY A 317 -12.70 -10.80 -11.20
N ALA A 318 -13.29 -12.00 -11.25
CA ALA A 318 -12.79 -13.22 -10.62
C ALA A 318 -11.31 -13.56 -10.89
N ALA A 319 -10.72 -13.12 -12.01
CA ALA A 319 -9.30 -13.37 -12.28
C ALA A 319 -8.36 -12.67 -11.29
N ALA A 320 -8.72 -11.46 -10.83
CA ALA A 320 -7.94 -10.74 -9.82
C ALA A 320 -8.16 -11.33 -8.44
N ALA A 321 -9.43 -11.55 -8.08
CA ALA A 321 -9.80 -12.11 -6.79
C ALA A 321 -9.21 -13.51 -6.61
N GLY A 322 -9.30 -14.38 -7.61
CA GLY A 322 -8.74 -15.73 -7.57
C GLY A 322 -7.22 -15.76 -7.35
N ALA A 323 -6.47 -14.84 -7.99
CA ALA A 323 -5.02 -14.75 -7.78
C ALA A 323 -4.66 -14.32 -6.33
N LEU A 324 -5.40 -13.35 -5.79
CA LEU A 324 -5.22 -12.89 -4.41
C LEU A 324 -5.70 -13.93 -3.39
N GLU A 325 -6.78 -14.66 -3.68
CA GLU A 325 -7.30 -15.73 -2.82
C GLU A 325 -6.38 -16.95 -2.80
N ASP A 326 -5.65 -17.24 -3.87
CA ASP A 326 -4.59 -18.25 -3.87
C ASP A 326 -3.41 -17.83 -2.97
N ILE A 327 -3.02 -16.55 -2.99
CA ILE A 327 -2.04 -16.00 -2.04
C ILE A 327 -2.57 -16.11 -0.61
N PHE A 328 -3.80 -15.65 -0.37
CA PHE A 328 -4.45 -15.68 0.94
C PHE A 328 -4.52 -17.11 1.49
N SER A 329 -4.98 -18.06 0.67
CA SER A 329 -5.21 -19.45 1.10
C SER A 329 -3.90 -20.14 1.50
N ARG A 330 -2.79 -19.83 0.83
CA ARG A 330 -1.46 -20.35 1.18
C ARG A 330 -0.96 -19.82 2.52
N VAL A 331 -1.22 -18.54 2.82
CA VAL A 331 -0.91 -17.97 4.13
C VAL A 331 -1.86 -18.54 5.19
N TRP A 332 -3.17 -18.46 4.95
CA TRP A 332 -4.22 -18.87 5.88
C TRP A 332 -4.11 -20.33 6.30
N ASN A 333 -3.85 -21.25 5.37
CA ASN A 333 -3.72 -22.68 5.64
C ASN A 333 -2.27 -23.10 5.91
N GLY A 334 -1.31 -22.18 5.77
CA GLY A 334 0.11 -22.45 5.97
C GLY A 334 0.50 -22.56 7.45
N PRO A 335 1.69 -23.12 7.74
CA PRO A 335 2.16 -23.33 9.11
C PRO A 335 2.49 -22.01 9.84
N TYR A 336 2.63 -20.92 9.09
CA TYR A 336 3.08 -19.63 9.58
C TYR A 336 1.93 -18.69 9.96
N ALA A 337 0.66 -19.10 9.84
CA ALA A 337 -0.49 -18.33 10.28
C ALA A 337 -1.28 -19.07 11.37
N GLN A 338 -1.40 -18.46 12.54
CA GLN A 338 -2.03 -19.08 13.72
C GLN A 338 -3.27 -18.29 14.15
N PRO A 339 -4.38 -18.95 14.56
CA PRO A 339 -5.52 -18.26 15.13
C PRO A 339 -5.13 -17.34 16.29
N VAL A 340 -5.79 -16.19 16.39
CA VAL A 340 -5.63 -15.31 17.55
C VAL A 340 -6.22 -16.00 18.78
N ASP A 341 -5.45 -16.08 19.86
CA ASP A 341 -5.93 -16.45 21.19
C ASP A 341 -6.23 -15.15 21.98
N PRO A 342 -7.51 -14.84 22.26
CA PRO A 342 -7.89 -13.63 22.99
C PRO A 342 -7.35 -13.55 24.41
N LEU A 343 -6.99 -14.68 25.02
CA LEU A 343 -6.51 -14.78 26.40
C LEU A 343 -4.97 -14.81 26.48
N LYS A 344 -4.30 -15.18 25.39
CA LYS A 344 -2.83 -15.20 25.32
C LYS A 344 -2.24 -13.81 25.51
N LYS A 345 -1.22 -13.71 26.35
CA LYS A 345 -0.31 -12.56 26.37
C LYS A 345 0.68 -12.70 25.21
N TYR A 346 0.60 -11.79 24.24
CA TYR A 346 1.58 -11.71 23.15
C TYR A 346 2.69 -10.76 23.55
N GLU A 347 3.93 -11.13 23.25
CA GLU A 347 5.09 -10.26 23.44
C GLU A 347 5.43 -9.57 22.12
N PRO A 348 5.78 -8.27 22.13
CA PRO A 348 6.18 -7.57 20.93
C PRO A 348 7.38 -8.23 20.24
N VAL A 349 7.29 -8.39 18.92
CA VAL A 349 8.41 -8.87 18.10
C VAL A 349 9.50 -7.80 18.04
N LYS A 350 10.77 -8.19 18.17
CA LYS A 350 11.92 -7.31 17.95
C LYS A 350 11.97 -6.90 16.48
N LYS A 351 11.90 -5.59 16.21
CA LYS A 351 11.87 -5.03 14.84
C LYS A 351 13.24 -4.53 14.39
N GLY A 352 14.00 -3.88 15.28
CA GLY A 352 15.31 -3.32 14.98
C GLY A 352 16.16 -3.17 16.22
#